data_AF-A0A8T4N7W1-F1
#
_entry.id   AF-A0A8T4N7W1-F1
#
_cell.length_a   1.000
_cell.length_b   1.000
_cell.length_c   1.000
_cell.angle_alpha   90.00
_cell.angle_beta   90.00
_cell.angle_gamma   90.00
#
_symmetry.space_group_name_H-M   'P 1'
#
loop_
_entity.id
_entity.type
_entity.pdbx_description
1 polymer ?
#
loop_
_entity_poly.entity_id
_entity_poly.type
_entity_poly.pdbx_seq_one_letter_code
_entity_poly.pdbx_strand_id
1 'polypeptide(L)'
;MKRFVFLYPQEDIFSYEIEKGSILVTDKWEEERGHILDEEFRTTIGQSKEALQSKARKDLTLYFTPIYKKQLNQCINQRYRNQGFEVNYFLLDGGELSPIIDRGRNDRVLFVGMDAKTHRTKRADETYPYPDQDYMLDQVLPADHIRVAGFHMWDCVEKFARRAHERGVDVLVDEDLTEFFSFALIQPDFKPEVYRQDEQHPDILRARIGKPWLFPEYNSK
;
A
#
# COMPACT_ATOMS: atom_id res chain seq x y z
N MET A 1 -13.67 -13.04 -15.25
CA MET A 1 -13.51 -11.60 -15.01
C MET A 1 -12.29 -11.30 -14.14
N LYS A 2 -11.53 -10.24 -14.41
CA LYS A 2 -10.32 -9.85 -13.66
C LYS A 2 -10.63 -8.70 -12.69
N ARG A 3 -10.23 -8.83 -11.42
CA ARG A 3 -10.48 -7.86 -10.35
C ARG A 3 -9.20 -7.48 -9.63
N PHE A 4 -8.93 -6.18 -9.51
CA PHE A 4 -7.88 -5.69 -8.64
C PHE A 4 -8.56 -5.10 -7.39
N VAL A 5 -8.04 -5.46 -6.23
CA VAL A 5 -8.52 -5.05 -4.93
C VAL A 5 -7.38 -4.37 -4.19
N PHE A 6 -7.57 -3.10 -3.82
CA PHE A 6 -6.65 -2.36 -2.97
C PHE A 6 -7.33 -2.10 -1.63
N LEU A 7 -6.78 -2.68 -0.56
CA LEU A 7 -7.35 -2.61 0.77
C LEU A 7 -6.84 -1.38 1.53
N TYR A 8 -7.78 -0.59 2.03
CA TYR A 8 -7.58 0.59 2.89
C TYR A 8 -6.62 1.66 2.34
N PRO A 9 -6.78 2.12 1.09
CA PRO A 9 -6.06 3.27 0.54
C PRO A 9 -6.55 4.61 1.13
N GLN A 10 -6.59 4.73 2.45
CA GLN A 10 -7.04 5.91 3.20
C GLN A 10 -5.86 6.83 3.53
N GLU A 11 -6.14 8.12 3.72
CA GLU A 11 -5.10 9.14 3.89
C GLU A 11 -4.26 8.94 5.15
N ASP A 12 -4.86 8.47 6.25
CA ASP A 12 -4.13 8.23 7.49
C ASP A 12 -3.09 7.10 7.36
N ILE A 13 -3.42 6.06 6.58
CA ILE A 13 -2.51 4.96 6.27
C ILE A 13 -1.39 5.44 5.34
N PHE A 14 -1.72 6.12 4.25
CA PHE A 14 -0.69 6.58 3.31
C PHE A 14 0.21 7.67 3.88
N SER A 15 -0.33 8.61 4.67
CA SER A 15 0.48 9.62 5.36
C SER A 15 1.56 8.96 6.21
N TYR A 16 1.20 7.91 6.97
CA TYR A 16 2.16 7.16 7.79
C TYR A 16 3.20 6.42 6.94
N GLU A 17 2.78 5.71 5.89
CA GLU A 17 3.70 4.95 5.03
C GLU A 17 4.64 5.87 4.23
N ILE A 18 4.15 7.02 3.76
CA ILE A 18 4.96 8.02 3.06
C ILE A 18 5.97 8.66 4.03
N GLU A 19 5.55 9.05 5.24
CA GLU A 19 6.45 9.61 6.24
C GLU A 19 7.58 8.61 6.56
N LYS A 20 7.23 7.37 6.87
CA LYS A 20 8.19 6.29 7.15
C LYS A 20 9.09 6.00 5.94
N GLY A 21 8.52 5.90 4.74
CA GLY A 21 9.23 5.62 3.51
C GLY A 21 10.17 6.74 3.07
N SER A 22 9.85 8.00 3.41
CA SER A 22 10.63 9.17 3.02
C SER A 22 12.06 9.15 3.57
N ILE A 23 12.29 8.47 4.70
CA ILE A 23 13.63 8.28 5.29
C ILE A 23 14.57 7.55 4.32
N LEU A 24 14.04 6.68 3.46
CA LEU A 24 14.81 5.92 2.49
C LEU A 24 15.38 6.77 1.34
N VAL A 25 14.91 8.01 1.19
CA VAL A 25 15.38 8.94 0.15
C VAL A 25 16.13 10.15 0.72
N THR A 26 16.57 10.07 1.98
CA THR A 26 17.25 11.17 2.67
C THR A 26 18.48 11.64 1.90
N ASP A 27 19.39 10.75 1.49
CA ASP A 27 20.63 11.12 0.79
C ASP A 27 20.36 11.90 -0.50
N LYS A 28 19.38 11.45 -1.29
CA LYS A 28 18.98 12.11 -2.54
C LYS A 28 18.34 13.47 -2.28
N TRP A 29 17.51 13.56 -1.24
CA TRP A 29 16.92 14.82 -0.83
C TRP A 29 17.97 15.81 -0.31
N GLU A 30 18.96 15.36 0.45
CA GLU A 30 20.08 16.20 0.91
C GLU A 30 20.92 16.73 -0.26
N GLU A 31 21.19 15.90 -1.27
CA GLU A 31 21.89 16.31 -2.49
C GLU A 31 21.09 17.40 -3.25
N GLU A 32 19.77 17.22 -3.40
CA GLU A 32 18.93 18.12 -4.18
C GLU A 32 18.49 19.38 -3.41
N ARG A 33 18.36 19.31 -2.07
CA ARG A 33 17.73 20.36 -1.24
C ARG A 33 18.48 20.74 0.03
N GLY A 34 19.54 20.03 0.42
CA GLY A 34 20.23 20.26 1.69
C GLY A 34 20.76 21.70 1.84
N HIS A 35 21.22 22.30 0.75
CA HIS A 35 21.70 23.68 0.74
C HIS A 35 20.61 24.72 1.06
N ILE A 36 19.37 24.49 0.64
CA ILE A 36 18.23 25.39 0.90
C ILE A 36 17.91 25.41 2.39
N LEU A 37 17.92 24.24 3.02
CA LEU A 37 17.63 24.11 4.45
C LEU A 37 18.75 24.67 5.30
N ASP A 38 20.01 24.47 4.93
CA ASP A 38 21.15 25.06 5.63
C ASP A 38 21.10 26.59 5.64
N GLU A 39 20.70 27.23 4.53
CA GLU A 39 20.51 28.68 4.47
C GLU A 39 19.32 29.16 5.31
N GLU A 40 18.18 28.46 5.26
CA GLU A 40 17.03 28.76 6.11
C GLU A 40 17.34 28.57 7.61
N PHE A 41 18.14 27.56 7.96
CA PHE A 41 18.54 27.30 9.34
C PHE A 41 19.52 28.34 9.87
N ARG A 42 20.47 28.81 9.05
CA ARG A 42 21.40 29.88 9.44
C ARG A 42 20.71 31.22 9.66
N THR A 43 19.63 31.49 8.94
CA THR A 43 18.88 32.74 9.04
C THR A 43 17.82 32.74 10.15
N THR A 44 17.47 31.56 10.68
CA THR A 44 16.46 31.44 11.74
C THR A 44 17.09 31.51 13.13
N ILE A 45 17.27 32.71 13.66
CA ILE A 45 17.76 32.94 15.03
C ILE A 45 16.73 32.42 16.04
N GLY A 46 17.14 31.51 16.94
CA GLY A 46 16.37 31.15 18.15
C GLY A 46 15.47 29.91 18.05
N GLN A 47 15.53 29.11 16.97
CA GLN A 47 14.82 27.82 16.92
C GLN A 47 15.60 26.70 17.64
N SER A 48 14.87 25.83 18.35
CA SER A 48 15.46 24.65 18.98
C SER A 48 15.84 23.59 17.92
N LYS A 49 16.85 22.76 18.23
CA LYS A 49 17.26 21.63 17.39
C LYS A 49 16.07 20.74 17.00
N GLU A 50 15.13 20.53 17.92
CA GLU A 50 13.92 19.73 17.70
C GLU A 50 13.00 20.35 16.64
N ALA A 51 12.83 21.68 16.66
CA ALA A 51 12.04 22.39 15.66
C ALA A 51 12.67 22.25 14.26
N LEU A 52 14.00 22.34 14.16
CA LEU A 52 14.72 22.16 12.89
C LEU A 52 14.55 20.74 12.35
N GLN A 53 14.68 19.73 13.21
CA GLN A 53 14.49 18.32 12.84
C GLN A 53 13.05 18.05 12.39
N SER A 54 12.06 18.60 13.09
CA SER A 54 10.65 18.47 12.68
C SER A 54 10.39 19.11 11.31
N LYS A 55 10.97 20.30 11.06
CA LYS A 55 10.87 20.98 9.76
C LYS A 55 11.51 20.16 8.64
N ALA A 56 12.71 19.62 8.87
CA ALA A 56 13.42 18.77 7.91
C ALA A 56 12.62 17.51 7.54
N ARG A 57 12.08 16.80 8.54
CA ARG A 57 11.22 15.62 8.30
C ARG A 57 9.99 15.95 7.47
N LYS A 58 9.36 17.10 7.76
CA LYS A 58 8.20 17.56 6.99
C LYS A 58 8.57 17.87 5.54
N ASP A 59 9.70 18.54 5.30
CA ASP A 59 10.16 18.82 3.93
C ASP A 59 10.51 17.53 3.18
N LEU A 60 11.20 16.59 3.84
CA LEU A 60 11.52 15.27 3.27
C LEU A 60 10.25 14.49 2.87
N THR A 61 9.23 14.51 3.73
CA THR A 61 7.92 13.90 3.42
C THR A 61 7.28 14.59 2.21
N LEU A 62 7.25 15.93 2.18
CA LEU A 62 6.71 16.70 1.05
C LEU A 62 7.47 16.46 -0.26
N TYR A 63 8.78 16.25 -0.19
CA TYR A 63 9.62 15.86 -1.31
C TYR A 63 9.24 14.48 -1.85
N PHE A 64 9.02 13.51 -0.95
CA PHE A 64 8.76 12.13 -1.32
C PHE A 64 7.32 11.87 -1.81
N THR A 65 6.32 12.53 -1.24
CA THR A 65 4.89 12.38 -1.60
C THR A 65 4.61 12.36 -3.10
N PRO A 66 5.06 13.33 -3.93
CA PRO A 66 4.79 13.32 -5.36
C PRO A 66 5.46 12.15 -6.11
N ILE A 67 6.63 11.69 -5.64
CA ILE A 67 7.33 10.53 -6.22
C ILE A 67 6.51 9.27 -5.94
N TYR A 68 6.13 9.08 -4.66
CA TYR A 68 5.29 7.97 -4.22
C TYR A 68 3.97 7.93 -4.99
N LYS A 69 3.24 9.05 -5.03
CA LYS A 69 1.97 9.18 -5.75
C LYS A 69 2.12 8.80 -7.22
N LYS A 70 3.10 9.36 -7.92
CA LYS A 70 3.30 9.11 -9.35
C LYS A 70 3.52 7.62 -9.62
N GLN A 71 4.43 7.00 -8.88
CA GLN A 71 4.84 5.62 -9.11
C GLN A 71 3.75 4.63 -8.71
N LEU A 72 3.02 4.88 -7.61
CA LEU A 72 1.90 4.05 -7.19
C LEU A 72 0.82 4.00 -8.28
N ASN A 73 0.43 5.15 -8.81
CA ASN A 73 -0.58 5.21 -9.87
C ASN A 73 -0.07 4.64 -11.19
N GLN A 74 1.23 4.75 -11.49
CA GLN A 74 1.82 4.05 -12.63
C GLN A 74 1.71 2.53 -12.48
N CYS A 75 1.95 1.97 -11.29
CA CYS A 75 1.77 0.54 -11.04
C CYS A 75 0.31 0.12 -11.21
N ILE A 76 -0.63 0.83 -10.58
CA ILE A 76 -2.07 0.52 -10.69
C ILE A 76 -2.53 0.55 -12.15
N ASN A 77 -2.09 1.55 -12.91
CA ASN A 77 -2.42 1.67 -14.32
C ASN A 77 -1.84 0.51 -15.15
N GLN A 78 -0.54 0.26 -15.03
CA GLN A 78 0.18 -0.65 -15.92
C GLN A 78 -0.07 -2.12 -15.59
N ARG A 79 -0.16 -2.46 -14.29
CA ARG A 79 -0.39 -3.85 -13.83
C ARG A 79 -1.87 -4.25 -13.92
N TYR A 80 -2.80 -3.30 -13.78
CA TYR A 80 -4.23 -3.63 -13.64
C TYR A 80 -5.14 -2.96 -14.64
N ARG A 81 -5.25 -1.61 -14.65
CA ARG A 81 -6.22 -0.93 -15.52
C ARG A 81 -5.99 -1.27 -17.00
N ASN A 82 -4.74 -1.22 -17.45
CA ASN A 82 -4.35 -1.55 -18.82
C ASN A 82 -4.46 -3.04 -19.15
N GLN A 83 -4.53 -3.90 -18.14
CA GLN A 83 -4.62 -5.36 -18.27
C GLN A 83 -6.07 -5.87 -18.16
N GLY A 84 -7.04 -4.95 -18.18
CA GLY A 84 -8.47 -5.25 -18.16
C GLY A 84 -9.02 -5.65 -16.79
N PHE A 85 -8.33 -5.28 -15.71
CA PHE A 85 -8.85 -5.46 -14.36
C PHE A 85 -9.87 -4.36 -14.02
N GLU A 86 -11.00 -4.75 -13.41
CA GLU A 86 -11.84 -3.79 -12.70
C GLU A 86 -11.16 -3.47 -11.36
N VAL A 87 -10.85 -2.19 -11.12
CA VAL A 87 -10.16 -1.73 -9.92
C VAL A 87 -11.16 -1.37 -8.82
N ASN A 88 -10.96 -1.95 -7.64
CA ASN A 88 -11.84 -1.81 -6.48
C ASN A 88 -11.00 -1.38 -5.27
N TYR A 89 -11.38 -0.27 -4.65
CA TYR A 89 -10.76 0.27 -3.44
C TYR A 89 -11.68 -0.03 -2.25
N PHE A 90 -11.24 -0.87 -1.32
CA PHE A 90 -12.00 -1.13 -0.09
C PHE A 90 -11.58 -0.17 1.01
N LEU A 91 -12.54 0.53 1.60
CA LEU A 91 -12.32 1.46 2.70
C LEU A 91 -13.02 0.96 3.96
N LEU A 92 -12.51 1.37 5.12
CA LEU A 92 -13.30 1.35 6.35
C LEU A 92 -14.51 2.27 6.19
N ASP A 93 -15.62 1.89 6.80
CA ASP A 93 -16.87 2.63 6.70
C ASP A 93 -16.71 4.05 7.24
N GLY A 94 -17.20 5.03 6.48
CA GLY A 94 -17.02 6.45 6.76
C GLY A 94 -15.65 7.02 6.39
N GLY A 95 -14.73 6.20 5.88
CA GLY A 95 -13.45 6.64 5.35
C GLY A 95 -13.55 7.21 3.92
N GLU A 96 -12.52 7.96 3.54
CA GLU A 96 -12.38 8.51 2.18
C GLU A 96 -11.16 7.90 1.47
N LEU A 97 -11.27 7.76 0.15
CA LEU A 97 -10.14 7.36 -0.69
C LEU A 97 -9.09 8.47 -0.67
N SER A 98 -7.84 8.13 -0.38
CA SER A 98 -6.77 9.14 -0.29
C SER A 98 -6.58 9.88 -1.62
N PRO A 99 -6.31 11.21 -1.57
CA PRO A 99 -5.96 12.02 -2.75
C PRO A 99 -4.68 11.58 -3.45
N ILE A 100 -3.86 10.70 -2.86
CA ILE A 100 -2.73 10.11 -3.57
C ILE A 100 -3.17 9.14 -4.66
N ILE A 101 -4.39 8.60 -4.60
CA ILE A 101 -4.92 7.70 -5.63
C ILE A 101 -5.58 8.52 -6.72
N ASP A 102 -5.04 8.41 -7.94
CA ASP A 102 -5.68 8.95 -9.14
C ASP A 102 -6.76 7.96 -9.59
N ARG A 103 -7.97 8.15 -9.06
CA ARG A 103 -9.12 7.26 -9.32
C ARG A 103 -9.51 7.29 -10.80
N GLY A 104 -9.54 6.11 -11.43
CA GLY A 104 -10.05 5.92 -12.77
C GLY A 104 -11.58 6.05 -12.83
N ARG A 105 -12.11 6.45 -13.99
CA ARG A 105 -13.55 6.63 -14.21
C ARG A 105 -14.40 5.40 -13.86
N ASN A 106 -13.85 4.21 -14.10
CA ASN A 106 -14.54 2.93 -13.90
C ASN A 106 -14.14 2.26 -12.58
N ASP A 107 -13.29 2.89 -11.78
CA ASP A 107 -12.85 2.33 -10.51
C ASP A 107 -13.96 2.50 -9.46
N ARG A 108 -14.12 1.48 -8.62
CA ARG A 108 -15.13 1.45 -7.56
C ARG A 108 -14.51 1.70 -6.21
N VAL A 109 -15.24 2.44 -5.37
CA VAL A 109 -14.96 2.55 -3.94
C VAL A 109 -16.02 1.70 -3.24
N LEU A 110 -15.56 0.77 -2.42
CA LEU A 110 -16.35 -0.22 -1.70
C LEU A 110 -16.05 -0.09 -0.21
N PHE A 111 -16.95 -0.62 0.62
CA PHE A 111 -16.85 -0.52 2.07
C PHE A 111 -16.84 -1.92 2.68
N VAL A 112 -16.08 -2.07 3.76
CA VAL A 112 -15.85 -3.36 4.41
C VAL A 112 -16.91 -3.73 5.44
N GLY A 113 -17.89 -2.84 5.70
CA GLY A 113 -18.95 -3.05 6.68
C GLY A 113 -18.49 -2.81 8.12
N MET A 114 -17.41 -2.05 8.30
CA MET A 114 -16.81 -1.77 9.60
C MET A 114 -16.05 -0.44 9.58
N ASP A 115 -16.32 0.42 10.57
CA ASP A 115 -15.62 1.69 10.73
C ASP A 115 -14.27 1.54 11.46
N ALA A 116 -13.42 2.56 11.35
CA ALA A 116 -12.08 2.56 11.92
C ALA A 116 -12.06 2.48 13.46
N LYS A 117 -13.02 3.09 14.15
CA LYS A 117 -13.09 3.07 15.61
C LYS A 117 -13.41 1.67 16.08
N THR A 118 -14.40 1.03 15.47
CA THR A 118 -14.77 -0.36 15.75
C THR A 118 -13.58 -1.28 15.51
N HIS A 119 -12.95 -1.21 14.33
CA HIS A 119 -11.80 -2.04 13.97
C HIS A 119 -10.61 -1.93 14.95
N ARG A 120 -10.37 -0.73 15.48
CA ARG A 120 -9.24 -0.42 16.38
C ARG A 120 -9.59 -0.51 17.87
N THR A 121 -10.79 -0.97 18.23
CA THR A 121 -11.21 -1.13 19.63
C THR A 121 -11.20 -2.60 20.02
N LYS A 122 -10.43 -2.96 21.06
CA LYS A 122 -10.42 -4.32 21.60
C LYS A 122 -11.81 -4.69 22.15
N ARG A 123 -12.22 -5.92 21.87
CA ARG A 123 -13.36 -6.57 22.49
C ARG A 123 -13.03 -7.00 23.93
N ALA A 124 -14.04 -7.46 24.65
CA ALA A 124 -13.90 -7.94 26.03
C ALA A 124 -12.95 -9.15 26.16
N ASP A 125 -12.74 -9.90 25.08
CA ASP A 125 -11.80 -11.03 25.00
C ASP A 125 -10.38 -10.61 24.56
N GLU A 126 -10.08 -9.31 24.60
CA GLU A 126 -8.82 -8.69 24.18
C GLU A 126 -8.48 -8.82 22.70
N THR A 127 -9.39 -9.35 21.87
CA THR A 127 -9.21 -9.44 20.41
C THR A 127 -9.70 -8.17 19.70
N TYR A 128 -9.12 -7.87 18.53
CA TYR A 128 -9.64 -6.82 17.66
C TYR A 128 -10.67 -7.39 16.67
N PRO A 129 -11.81 -6.72 16.45
CA PRO A 129 -12.74 -7.11 15.39
C PRO A 129 -12.11 -6.92 14.02
N TYR A 130 -12.38 -7.84 13.10
CA TYR A 130 -11.99 -7.72 11.69
C TYR A 130 -13.22 -7.65 10.78
N PRO A 131 -13.12 -6.94 9.65
CA PRO A 131 -14.16 -7.00 8.63
C PRO A 131 -14.39 -8.42 8.12
N ASP A 132 -15.65 -8.70 7.75
CA ASP A 132 -16.04 -9.99 7.21
C ASP A 132 -15.51 -10.15 5.78
N GLN A 133 -14.63 -11.14 5.60
CA GLN A 133 -13.98 -11.40 4.32
C GLN A 133 -14.97 -11.92 3.27
N ASP A 134 -16.02 -12.65 3.68
CA ASP A 134 -17.05 -13.13 2.75
C ASP A 134 -17.92 -11.96 2.26
N TYR A 135 -18.31 -11.07 3.17
CA TYR A 135 -19.02 -9.84 2.80
C TYR A 135 -18.21 -8.99 1.81
N MET A 136 -16.90 -8.84 2.01
CA MET A 136 -16.04 -8.11 1.07
C MET A 136 -15.93 -8.84 -0.28
N LEU A 137 -15.73 -10.16 -0.28
CA LEU A 137 -15.59 -10.94 -1.52
C LEU A 137 -16.87 -10.95 -2.34
N ASP A 138 -18.03 -11.02 -1.71
CA ASP A 138 -19.33 -11.00 -2.40
C ASP A 138 -19.57 -9.70 -3.19
N GLN A 139 -18.88 -8.60 -2.86
CA GLN A 139 -18.99 -7.33 -3.60
C GLN A 139 -18.17 -7.30 -4.91
N VAL A 140 -17.18 -8.18 -5.03
CA VAL A 140 -16.27 -8.26 -6.20
C VAL A 140 -16.39 -9.56 -6.98
N LEU A 141 -17.12 -10.54 -6.46
CA LEU A 141 -17.47 -11.77 -7.15
C LEU A 141 -18.71 -11.62 -8.05
N PRO A 142 -18.85 -12.44 -9.10
CA PRO A 142 -17.92 -13.50 -9.53
C PRO A 142 -16.61 -12.94 -10.12
N ALA A 143 -15.48 -13.63 -9.95
CA ALA A 143 -14.20 -13.27 -10.55
C ALA A 143 -13.39 -14.52 -10.86
N ASP A 144 -12.65 -14.51 -11.96
CA ASP A 144 -11.73 -15.60 -12.32
C ASP A 144 -10.38 -15.35 -11.65
N HIS A 145 -9.96 -14.07 -11.66
CA HIS A 145 -8.68 -13.64 -11.11
C HIS A 145 -8.89 -12.44 -10.18
N ILE A 146 -8.31 -12.51 -8.99
CA ILE A 146 -8.19 -11.40 -8.05
C ILE A 146 -6.70 -11.08 -7.86
N ARG A 147 -6.34 -9.81 -7.95
CA ARG A 147 -5.03 -9.31 -7.51
C ARG A 147 -5.26 -8.40 -6.31
N VAL A 148 -4.49 -8.59 -5.24
CA VAL A 148 -4.73 -7.93 -3.95
C VAL A 148 -3.53 -7.07 -3.58
N ALA A 149 -3.76 -5.85 -3.15
CA ALA A 149 -2.77 -4.92 -2.62
C ALA A 149 -3.36 -4.20 -1.40
N GLY A 150 -2.57 -3.33 -0.77
CA GLY A 150 -3.02 -2.51 0.35
C GLY A 150 -2.37 -2.86 1.68
N PHE A 151 -3.08 -2.61 2.78
CA PHE A 151 -2.48 -2.56 4.11
C PHE A 151 -3.29 -3.34 5.16
N HIS A 152 -2.72 -4.11 6.08
CA HIS A 152 -1.34 -4.59 6.16
C HIS A 152 -1.19 -5.94 5.45
N MET A 153 -0.03 -6.18 4.85
CA MET A 153 0.34 -7.38 4.09
C MET A 153 0.05 -8.67 4.87
N TRP A 154 0.58 -8.77 6.08
CA TRP A 154 0.50 -9.99 6.92
C TRP A 154 -0.76 -10.09 7.77
N ASP A 155 -1.72 -9.21 7.54
CA ASP A 155 -2.96 -9.18 8.31
C ASP A 155 -4.16 -9.08 7.37
N CYS A 156 -4.66 -7.88 7.09
CA CYS A 156 -5.88 -7.71 6.30
C CYS A 156 -5.72 -8.21 4.84
N VAL A 157 -4.58 -7.97 4.21
CA VAL A 157 -4.29 -8.42 2.83
C VAL A 157 -4.21 -9.95 2.78
N GLU A 158 -3.44 -10.57 3.67
CA GLU A 158 -3.33 -12.02 3.76
C GLU A 158 -4.70 -12.67 4.06
N LYS A 159 -5.48 -12.14 5.00
CA LYS A 159 -6.81 -12.68 5.33
C LYS A 159 -7.75 -12.67 4.14
N PHE A 160 -7.78 -11.57 3.39
CA PHE A 160 -8.61 -11.45 2.19
C PHE A 160 -8.15 -12.42 1.09
N ALA A 161 -6.84 -12.44 0.81
CA ALA A 161 -6.27 -13.30 -0.24
C ALA A 161 -6.46 -14.78 0.10
N ARG A 162 -6.21 -15.18 1.35
CA ARG A 162 -6.48 -16.55 1.82
C ARG A 162 -7.94 -16.91 1.62
N ARG A 163 -8.88 -16.03 2.02
CA ARG A 163 -10.31 -16.33 1.89
C ARG A 163 -10.75 -16.43 0.43
N ALA A 164 -10.22 -15.59 -0.45
CA ALA A 164 -10.45 -15.69 -1.90
C ALA A 164 -9.99 -17.04 -2.45
N HIS A 165 -8.79 -17.49 -2.05
CA HIS A 165 -8.23 -18.78 -2.43
C HIS A 165 -9.10 -19.94 -1.91
N GLU A 166 -9.54 -19.90 -0.65
CA GLU A 166 -10.47 -20.88 -0.07
C GLU A 166 -11.80 -20.98 -0.83
N ARG A 167 -12.24 -19.89 -1.47
CA ARG A 167 -13.41 -19.84 -2.35
C ARG A 167 -13.11 -20.27 -3.80
N GLY A 168 -11.91 -20.76 -4.09
CA GLY A 168 -11.53 -21.30 -5.39
C GLY A 168 -11.21 -20.24 -6.44
N VAL A 169 -10.90 -19.01 -6.04
CA VAL A 169 -10.52 -17.92 -6.95
C VAL A 169 -9.00 -17.94 -7.18
N ASP A 170 -8.53 -17.76 -8.42
CA ASP A 170 -7.10 -17.45 -8.65
C ASP A 170 -6.82 -16.09 -8.02
N VAL A 171 -6.00 -16.10 -6.97
CA VAL A 171 -5.65 -14.90 -6.24
C VAL A 171 -4.14 -14.78 -6.07
N LEU A 172 -3.63 -13.58 -6.28
CA LEU A 172 -2.23 -13.22 -6.06
C LEU A 172 -2.15 -11.89 -5.32
N VAL A 173 -1.30 -11.80 -4.32
CA VAL A 173 -0.97 -10.54 -3.64
C VAL A 173 0.17 -9.84 -4.38
N ASP A 174 -0.03 -8.57 -4.70
CA ASP A 174 1.04 -7.68 -5.15
C ASP A 174 1.70 -7.06 -3.93
N GLU A 175 2.72 -7.75 -3.43
CA GLU A 175 3.48 -7.35 -2.24
C GLU A 175 4.16 -6.00 -2.42
N ASP A 176 4.53 -5.62 -3.64
CA ASP A 176 5.12 -4.29 -3.87
C ASP A 176 4.12 -3.19 -3.56
N LEU A 177 2.82 -3.40 -3.74
CA LEU A 177 1.78 -2.38 -3.50
C LEU A 177 1.16 -2.47 -2.09
N THR A 178 1.93 -2.96 -1.13
CA THR A 178 1.58 -2.98 0.30
C THR A 178 2.40 -1.96 1.09
N GLU A 179 2.56 -2.13 2.41
CA GLU A 179 3.54 -1.37 3.22
C GLU A 179 5.00 -1.50 2.73
N PHE A 180 5.27 -2.40 1.78
CA PHE A 180 6.59 -2.55 1.16
C PHE A 180 6.84 -1.62 -0.03
N PHE A 181 5.86 -0.81 -0.44
CA PHE A 181 5.98 -0.01 -1.67
C PHE A 181 7.15 0.97 -1.65
N SER A 182 7.39 1.67 -0.54
CA SER A 182 8.56 2.57 -0.45
C SER A 182 9.89 1.83 -0.59
N PHE A 183 9.97 0.58 -0.11
CA PHE A 183 11.16 -0.24 -0.28
C PHE A 183 11.32 -0.71 -1.74
N ALA A 184 10.22 -1.13 -2.38
CA ALA A 184 10.23 -1.52 -3.79
C ALA A 184 10.65 -0.34 -4.68
N LEU A 185 10.11 0.86 -4.41
CA LEU A 185 10.33 2.09 -5.16
C LEU A 185 11.80 2.50 -5.26
N ILE A 186 12.58 2.28 -4.19
CA ILE A 186 14.00 2.67 -4.15
C ILE A 186 14.92 1.62 -4.78
N GLN A 187 14.41 0.46 -5.17
CA GLN A 187 15.23 -0.55 -5.83
C GLN A 187 15.68 -0.04 -7.21
N PRO A 188 16.96 -0.19 -7.58
CA PRO A 188 17.49 0.31 -8.86
C PRO A 188 16.78 -0.28 -10.10
N ASP A 189 16.22 -1.47 -9.98
CA ASP A 189 15.54 -2.22 -11.03
C ASP A 189 14.02 -2.17 -10.93
N PHE A 190 13.46 -1.31 -10.07
CA PHE A 190 12.03 -1.12 -9.93
C PHE A 190 11.36 -0.79 -11.26
N LYS A 191 10.33 -1.56 -11.61
CA LYS A 191 9.54 -1.40 -12.83
C LYS A 191 8.05 -1.40 -12.49
N PRO A 192 7.32 -0.32 -12.82
CA PRO A 192 5.89 -0.22 -12.54
C PRO A 192 5.04 -1.31 -13.19
N GLU A 193 5.47 -1.87 -14.32
CA GLU A 193 4.70 -2.82 -15.14
C GLU A 193 4.78 -4.28 -14.70
N VAL A 194 5.77 -4.65 -13.88
CA VAL A 194 6.01 -6.05 -13.47
C VAL A 194 6.09 -6.17 -11.96
N TYR A 195 5.65 -7.31 -11.44
CA TYR A 195 5.88 -7.66 -10.03
C TYR A 195 7.37 -7.89 -9.80
N ARG A 196 7.88 -7.45 -8.64
CA ARG A 196 9.22 -7.83 -8.21
C ARG A 196 9.28 -9.32 -7.90
N GLN A 197 10.24 -10.00 -8.51
CA GLN A 197 10.55 -11.39 -8.19
C GLN A 197 11.60 -11.43 -7.07
N ASP A 198 11.16 -11.24 -5.83
CA ASP A 198 11.99 -11.49 -4.65
C ASP A 198 12.06 -13.01 -4.40
N GLU A 199 12.84 -13.69 -5.24
CA GLU A 199 13.06 -15.14 -5.16
C GLU A 199 14.24 -15.51 -4.25
N GLN A 200 15.00 -14.53 -3.76
CA GLN A 200 16.33 -14.79 -3.21
C GLN A 200 16.51 -14.47 -1.71
N HIS A 201 15.53 -13.85 -1.03
CA HIS A 201 15.66 -13.59 0.41
C HIS A 201 15.05 -14.72 1.25
N PRO A 202 15.85 -15.47 2.06
CA PRO A 202 15.38 -16.65 2.78
C PRO A 202 14.20 -16.39 3.71
N ASP A 203 14.17 -15.24 4.37
CA ASP A 203 13.09 -14.90 5.31
C ASP A 203 11.76 -14.59 4.60
N ILE A 204 11.81 -14.02 3.40
CA ILE A 204 10.61 -13.80 2.58
C ILE A 204 10.07 -15.14 2.12
N LEU A 205 10.93 -16.02 1.62
CA LEU A 205 10.53 -17.37 1.21
C LEU A 205 9.90 -18.16 2.36
N ARG A 206 10.48 -18.07 3.57
CA ARG A 206 9.91 -18.69 4.78
C ARG A 206 8.54 -18.14 5.12
N ALA A 207 8.33 -16.83 5.03
CA ALA A 207 7.05 -16.18 5.29
C ALA A 207 5.95 -16.59 4.29
N ARG A 208 6.33 -17.01 3.08
CA ARG A 208 5.42 -17.48 2.02
C ARG A 208 5.05 -18.96 2.11
N ILE A 209 5.73 -19.78 2.91
CA ILE A 209 5.45 -21.23 2.99
C ILE A 209 3.97 -21.49 3.33
N GLY A 210 3.30 -22.28 2.49
CA GLY A 210 1.88 -22.62 2.65
C GLY A 210 0.89 -21.54 2.21
N LYS A 211 1.37 -20.46 1.56
CA LYS A 211 0.54 -19.33 1.11
C LYS A 211 0.61 -19.21 -0.42
N PRO A 212 -0.13 -20.04 -1.19
CA PRO A 212 -0.06 -20.06 -2.66
C PRO A 212 -0.37 -18.70 -3.30
N TRP A 213 -1.19 -17.87 -2.65
CA TRP A 213 -1.51 -16.51 -3.10
C TRP A 213 -0.34 -15.52 -3.01
N LEU A 214 0.85 -15.94 -2.57
CA LEU A 214 2.08 -15.14 -2.56
C LEU A 214 3.11 -15.62 -3.59
N PHE A 215 2.79 -16.61 -4.41
CA PHE A 215 3.68 -17.13 -5.45
C PHE A 215 3.13 -16.83 -6.84
N PRO A 216 3.71 -15.86 -7.57
CA PRO A 216 3.29 -15.55 -8.94
C PRO A 216 3.31 -16.77 -9.87
N GLU A 217 4.26 -17.70 -9.65
CA GLU A 217 4.46 -18.92 -10.44
C GLU A 217 3.36 -19.97 -10.25
N TYR A 218 2.60 -19.92 -9.16
CA TYR A 218 1.51 -20.86 -8.91
C TYR A 218 0.25 -20.51 -9.71
N ASN A 219 0.13 -19.26 -10.18
CA ASN A 219 -1.07 -18.72 -10.84
C ASN A 219 -0.89 -18.50 -12.36
N SER A 220 0.16 -19.06 -12.95
CA SER A 220 0.41 -19.04 -14.40
C SER A 220 0.02 -20.34 -15.13
N LYS A 221 -0.77 -21.21 -14.49
CA LYS A 221 -1.37 -22.40 -15.10
C LYS A 221 -2.80 -22.17 -15.54
#